data_AF-A0A0G2EQZ1-F1
#
_entry.id   AF-A0A0G2EQZ1-F1
#
_cell.length_a   1.000
_cell.length_b   1.000
_cell.length_c   1.000
_cell.angle_alpha   90.00
_cell.angle_beta   90.00
_cell.angle_gamma   90.00
#
_symmetry.space_group_name_H-M   'P 1'
#
loop_
_entity.id
_entity.type
_entity.pdbx_description
1 polymer ?
#
loop_
_entity_poly.entity_id
_entity_poly.type
_entity_poly.pdbx_seq_one_letter_code
_entity_poly.pdbx_strand_id
1 'polypeptide(L)'
;MDVPLNGTYATRCITEAERLVDKINRVWNVVVYSVRPEDASFDNVILPLIRVENEASDTDGTIGHMSHVFPNPQLISGSLKARKLYLQAALARASRKDVYDLVQHVVNKDEALDPQSSF
;
A
#
# COMPACT_ATOMS: atom_id res chain seq x y z
N MET A 1 -0.13 -29.50 -7.27
CA MET A 1 -1.39 -29.40 -6.51
C MET A 1 -2.30 -28.49 -7.33
N ASP A 2 -3.20 -29.07 -8.12
CA ASP A 2 -4.16 -28.33 -8.93
C ASP A 2 -5.20 -27.71 -8.01
N VAL A 3 -5.12 -26.41 -7.84
CA VAL A 3 -6.16 -25.66 -7.14
C VAL A 3 -7.17 -25.21 -8.21
N PRO A 4 -8.48 -25.47 -8.05
CA PRO A 4 -9.46 -25.23 -9.12
C PRO A 4 -9.48 -23.77 -9.56
N LEU A 5 -9.08 -23.50 -10.81
CA LEU A 5 -9.00 -22.16 -11.43
C LEU A 5 -10.40 -21.66 -11.86
N ASN A 6 -11.31 -21.47 -10.90
CA ASN A 6 -12.63 -20.87 -11.11
C ASN A 6 -13.06 -20.04 -9.89
N GLY A 7 -14.04 -19.12 -10.09
CA GLY A 7 -14.79 -18.32 -9.10
C GLY A 7 -14.07 -17.86 -7.83
N THR A 8 -13.76 -18.80 -6.96
CA THR A 8 -12.95 -18.69 -5.74
C THR A 8 -11.66 -17.88 -5.94
N TYR A 9 -10.98 -18.00 -7.07
CA TYR A 9 -9.75 -17.24 -7.32
C TYR A 9 -9.95 -15.76 -7.58
N ALA A 10 -10.97 -15.40 -8.37
CA ALA A 10 -11.30 -14.00 -8.61
C ALA A 10 -11.70 -13.31 -7.30
N THR A 11 -12.46 -14.00 -6.45
CA THR A 11 -12.78 -13.56 -5.09
C THR A 11 -11.52 -13.40 -4.25
N ARG A 12 -10.58 -14.36 -4.29
CA ARG A 12 -9.30 -14.25 -3.56
C ARG A 12 -8.49 -13.02 -3.96
N CYS A 13 -8.35 -12.70 -5.24
CA CYS A 13 -7.63 -11.49 -5.67
C CYS A 13 -8.25 -10.22 -5.08
N ILE A 14 -9.58 -10.13 -5.07
CA ILE A 14 -10.30 -8.99 -4.49
C ILE A 14 -10.09 -8.94 -2.97
N THR A 15 -10.26 -10.07 -2.28
CA THR A 15 -10.07 -10.15 -0.82
C THR A 15 -8.64 -9.83 -0.40
N GLU A 16 -7.62 -10.27 -1.15
CA GLU A 16 -6.24 -9.91 -0.83
C GLU A 16 -5.98 -8.42 -1.09
N ALA A 17 -6.55 -7.82 -2.13
CA ALA A 17 -6.47 -6.36 -2.33
C ALA A 17 -7.17 -5.58 -1.22
N GLU A 18 -8.34 -6.02 -0.76
CA GLU A 18 -9.04 -5.41 0.38
C GLU A 18 -8.19 -5.48 1.66
N ARG A 19 -7.66 -6.67 1.99
CA ARG A 19 -6.75 -6.85 3.13
C ARG A 19 -5.52 -5.97 3.05
N LEU A 20 -4.96 -5.83 1.85
CA LEU A 20 -3.81 -4.99 1.60
C LEU A 20 -4.12 -3.51 1.86
N VAL A 21 -5.23 -3.03 1.29
CA VAL A 21 -5.70 -1.66 1.51
C VAL A 21 -5.97 -1.39 2.99
N ASP A 22 -6.63 -2.30 3.69
CA ASP A 22 -6.93 -2.18 5.11
C ASP A 22 -5.65 -2.13 5.95
N LYS A 23 -4.67 -3.00 5.65
CA LYS A 23 -3.38 -3.02 6.35
C LYS A 23 -2.63 -1.70 6.18
N ILE A 24 -2.50 -1.20 4.95
CA ILE A 24 -1.82 0.07 4.67
C ILE A 24 -2.54 1.21 5.38
N ASN A 25 -3.86 1.31 5.22
CA ASN A 25 -4.66 2.37 5.83
C ASN A 25 -4.55 2.35 7.36
N ARG A 26 -4.50 1.16 7.97
CA ARG A 26 -4.31 1.02 9.42
C ARG A 26 -2.96 1.58 9.85
N VAL A 27 -1.87 1.26 9.16
CA VAL A 27 -0.53 1.79 9.49
C VAL A 27 -0.49 3.30 9.34
N TRP A 28 -0.99 3.82 8.21
CA TRP A 28 -1.08 5.26 7.96
C TRP A 28 -1.87 6.00 9.05
N ASN A 29 -3.02 5.44 9.44
CA ASN A 29 -3.83 6.01 10.51
C ASN A 29 -3.11 5.97 11.85
N VAL A 30 -2.47 4.85 12.20
CA VAL A 30 -1.71 4.73 13.45
C VAL A 30 -0.60 5.78 13.52
N VAL A 31 0.16 5.99 12.45
CA VAL A 31 1.20 7.02 12.39
C VAL A 31 0.61 8.39 12.69
N VAL A 32 -0.45 8.78 11.98
CA VAL A 32 -1.10 10.10 12.17
C VAL A 32 -1.68 10.27 13.58
N TYR A 33 -2.28 9.22 14.15
CA TYR A 33 -2.91 9.30 15.47
C TYR A 33 -1.90 9.27 16.63
N SER A 34 -0.72 8.68 16.43
CA SER A 34 0.24 8.44 17.51
C SER A 34 1.43 9.40 17.51
N VAL A 35 1.75 10.04 16.39
CA VAL A 35 2.90 10.94 16.26
C VAL A 35 2.43 12.39 16.27
N ARG A 36 2.98 13.18 17.18
CA ARG A 36 2.82 14.62 17.17
C ARG A 36 3.82 15.26 16.20
N PRO A 37 3.48 16.37 15.55
CA PRO A 37 4.37 17.05 14.61
C PRO A 37 5.78 17.34 15.15
N GLU A 38 5.88 17.75 16.41
CA GLU A 38 7.14 18.03 17.11
C GLU A 38 7.99 16.79 17.39
N ASP A 39 7.35 15.61 17.47
CA ASP A 39 7.99 14.33 17.75
C ASP A 39 8.28 13.53 16.46
N ALA A 40 7.96 14.10 15.29
CA ALA A 40 8.14 13.43 13.99
C ALA A 40 9.63 13.16 13.70
N SER A 41 9.90 11.96 13.16
CA SER A 41 11.22 11.50 12.74
C SER A 41 11.10 10.49 11.59
N PHE A 42 12.23 10.17 10.97
CA PHE A 42 12.26 9.10 9.96
C PHE A 42 11.71 7.78 10.53
N ASP A 43 12.13 7.40 11.74
CA ASP A 43 11.81 6.10 12.33
C ASP A 43 10.34 5.91 12.69
N ASN A 44 9.65 6.96 13.13
CA ASN A 44 8.25 6.87 13.59
C ASN A 44 7.21 7.36 12.56
N VAL A 45 7.63 8.03 11.48
CA VAL A 45 6.75 8.44 10.38
C VAL A 45 7.13 7.73 9.09
N ILE A 46 8.31 7.97 8.53
CA ILE A 46 8.66 7.53 7.17
C ILE A 46 8.84 6.01 7.09
N LEU A 47 9.64 5.45 7.98
CA LEU A 47 9.98 4.03 8.01
C LEU A 47 8.75 3.10 8.10
N PRO A 48 7.76 3.30 8.99
CA PRO A 48 6.57 2.45 9.02
C PRO A 48 5.71 2.57 7.76
N LEU A 49 5.63 3.75 7.14
CA LEU A 49 4.90 3.95 5.88
C LEU A 49 5.58 3.21 4.73
N ILE A 50 6.90 3.36 4.57
CA ILE A 50 7.68 2.66 3.53
C ILE A 50 7.61 1.15 3.71
N ARG A 51 7.73 0.65 4.95
CA ARG A 51 7.67 -0.81 5.20
C ARG A 51 6.34 -1.41 4.77
N VAL A 52 5.22 -0.78 5.12
CA VAL A 52 3.90 -1.31 4.73
C VAL A 52 3.68 -1.23 3.22
N GLU A 53 4.23 -0.22 2.54
CA GLU A 53 4.18 -0.09 1.09
C GLU A 53 5.06 -1.11 0.36
N ASN A 54 6.27 -1.37 0.86
CA ASN A 54 7.15 -2.40 0.31
C ASN A 54 6.54 -3.79 0.46
N GLU A 55 5.98 -4.11 1.63
CA GLU A 55 5.23 -5.35 1.83
C GLU A 55 4.00 -5.45 0.90
N ALA A 56 3.42 -4.32 0.52
CA ALA A 56 2.28 -4.27 -0.38
C ALA A 56 2.64 -4.46 -1.86
N SER A 57 3.84 -4.01 -2.26
CA SER A 57 4.29 -4.02 -3.65
C SER A 57 4.32 -5.42 -4.26
N ASP A 58 4.76 -6.43 -3.49
CA ASP A 58 4.77 -7.83 -3.91
C ASP A 58 3.37 -8.37 -4.24
N THR A 59 2.38 -7.93 -3.45
CA THR A 59 0.98 -8.36 -3.60
C THR A 59 0.32 -7.67 -4.79
N ASP A 60 0.56 -6.36 -4.97
CA ASP A 60 0.07 -5.62 -6.15
C ASP A 60 0.67 -6.17 -7.45
N GLY A 61 1.97 -6.44 -7.47
CA GLY A 61 2.65 -7.06 -8.60
C GLY A 61 2.05 -8.41 -8.99
N THR A 62 1.77 -9.25 -7.98
CA THR A 62 1.12 -10.55 -8.19
C THR A 62 -0.29 -10.40 -8.73
N ILE A 63 -1.11 -9.50 -8.16
CA ILE A 63 -2.50 -9.29 -8.59
C ILE A 63 -2.55 -8.72 -10.01
N GLY A 64 -1.67 -7.78 -10.36
CA GLY A 64 -1.66 -7.07 -11.64
C GLY A 64 -1.12 -7.89 -12.82
N HIS A 65 -0.22 -8.86 -12.59
CA HIS A 65 0.33 -9.68 -13.67
C HIS A 65 -0.68 -10.70 -14.22
N MET A 66 -1.61 -11.15 -13.37
CA MET A 66 -2.54 -12.24 -13.69
C MET A 66 -3.53 -11.90 -14.80
N SER A 67 -3.93 -10.63 -14.94
CA SER A 67 -4.79 -10.18 -16.04
C SER A 67 -4.12 -10.27 -17.42
N HIS A 68 -2.78 -10.37 -17.47
CA HIS A 68 -2.01 -10.36 -18.71
C HIS A 68 -1.62 -11.77 -19.17
N VAL A 69 -1.59 -12.75 -18.26
CA VAL A 69 -1.05 -14.09 -18.54
C VAL A 69 -2.11 -15.20 -18.58
N PHE A 70 -3.33 -14.98 -18.08
CA PHE A 70 -4.41 -15.97 -18.10
C PHE A 70 -5.56 -15.58 -19.05
N PRO A 71 -6.02 -16.47 -19.95
CA PRO A 71 -7.12 -16.19 -20.87
C PRO A 71 -8.52 -16.35 -20.25
N ASN A 72 -8.63 -16.56 -18.93
CA ASN A 72 -9.92 -16.76 -18.25
C ASN A 72 -10.59 -15.40 -17.94
N PRO A 73 -11.78 -15.09 -18.51
CA PRO A 73 -12.44 -13.80 -18.31
C PRO A 73 -12.78 -13.47 -16.86
N GLN A 74 -13.10 -14.46 -16.03
CA GLN A 74 -13.41 -14.24 -14.60
C GLN A 74 -12.14 -13.84 -13.83
N LEU A 75 -10.99 -14.45 -14.15
CA LEU A 75 -9.71 -14.10 -13.54
C LEU A 75 -9.24 -12.70 -13.95
N ILE A 76 -9.39 -12.37 -15.24
CA ILE A 76 -9.12 -11.02 -15.74
C ILE A 76 -9.99 -9.99 -15.00
N SER A 77 -11.30 -10.23 -14.91
CA SER A 77 -12.21 -9.31 -14.21
C SER A 77 -11.87 -9.14 -12.72
N GLY A 78 -11.55 -10.23 -12.02
CA GLY A 78 -11.15 -10.19 -10.61
C GLY A 78 -9.85 -9.40 -10.39
N SER A 79 -8.84 -9.67 -11.21
CA SER A 79 -7.55 -8.95 -11.19
C SER A 79 -7.72 -7.45 -11.48
N LEU A 80 -8.51 -7.08 -12.50
CA LEU A 80 -8.78 -5.67 -12.83
C LEU A 80 -9.54 -4.95 -11.71
N LYS A 81 -10.51 -5.61 -11.07
CA LYS A 81 -11.23 -5.05 -9.91
C LYS A 81 -10.30 -4.84 -8.71
N ALA A 82 -9.49 -5.85 -8.39
CA ALA A 82 -8.51 -5.77 -7.31
C ALA A 82 -7.51 -4.62 -7.54
N ARG A 83 -6.97 -4.50 -8.77
CA ARG A 83 -6.09 -3.38 -9.14
C ARG A 83 -6.78 -2.02 -9.04
N LYS A 84 -8.04 -1.92 -9.48
CA LYS A 84 -8.83 -0.69 -9.36
C LYS A 84 -9.00 -0.28 -7.89
N LEU A 85 -9.33 -1.22 -7.00
CA LEU A 85 -9.45 -0.97 -5.55
C LEU A 85 -8.14 -0.43 -4.98
N TYR A 86 -7.02 -1.07 -5.31
CA TYR A 86 -5.70 -0.63 -4.85
C TYR A 86 -5.35 0.78 -5.35
N LEU A 87 -5.54 1.06 -6.65
CA LEU A 87 -5.25 2.38 -7.24
C LEU A 87 -6.14 3.48 -6.66
N GLN A 88 -7.43 3.22 -6.43
CA GLN A 88 -8.33 4.18 -5.80
C GLN A 88 -7.89 4.50 -4.36
N ALA A 89 -7.49 3.47 -3.60
CA ALA A 89 -6.97 3.68 -2.26
C ALA A 89 -5.63 4.43 -2.25
N ALA A 90 -4.74 4.14 -3.21
CA ALA A 90 -3.48 4.86 -3.38
C ALA A 90 -3.70 6.34 -3.71
N LEU A 91 -4.65 6.67 -4.59
CA LEU A 91 -5.01 8.05 -4.89
C LEU A 91 -5.57 8.79 -3.66
N ALA A 92 -6.43 8.12 -2.89
CA ALA A 92 -6.95 8.69 -1.65
C ALA A 92 -5.84 8.95 -0.62
N ARG A 93 -4.89 8.01 -0.49
CA ARG A 93 -3.70 8.17 0.36
C ARG A 93 -2.81 9.33 -0.08
N ALA A 94 -2.56 9.48 -1.38
CA ALA A 94 -1.77 10.60 -1.90
C ALA A 94 -2.38 11.98 -1.58
N SER A 95 -3.67 12.03 -1.23
CA SER A 95 -4.38 13.27 -0.87
C SER A 95 -4.43 13.53 0.65
N ARG A 96 -3.76 12.72 1.48
CA ARG A 96 -3.77 12.80 2.95
C ARG A 96 -2.88 13.94 3.46
N LYS A 97 -3.48 15.11 3.68
CA LYS A 97 -2.80 16.30 4.23
C LYS A 97 -2.18 16.05 5.61
N ASP A 98 -2.85 15.31 6.48
CA ASP A 98 -2.37 14.96 7.81
C ASP A 98 -1.07 14.15 7.78
N VAL A 99 -0.94 13.22 6.82
CA VAL A 99 0.32 12.50 6.58
C VAL A 99 1.37 13.42 5.99
N TYR A 100 1.00 14.24 5.00
CA TYR A 100 1.91 15.23 4.40
C TYR A 100 2.52 16.16 5.45
N ASP A 101 1.72 16.66 6.39
CA ASP A 101 2.20 17.57 7.42
C ASP A 101 3.28 16.88 8.28
N LEU A 102 3.04 15.64 8.72
CA LEU A 102 4.05 14.86 9.47
C LEU A 102 5.33 14.62 8.65
N VAL A 103 5.21 14.25 7.38
CA VAL A 103 6.36 14.06 6.48
C VAL A 103 7.15 15.36 6.35
N GLN A 104 6.48 16.50 6.18
CA GLN A 104 7.12 17.80 6.10
C GLN A 104 7.89 18.14 7.38
N HIS A 105 7.35 17.78 8.55
CA HIS A 105 8.07 17.94 9.82
C HIS A 105 9.34 17.09 9.89
N VAL A 106 9.32 15.85 9.40
CA VAL A 106 10.52 15.01 9.29
C VAL A 106 11.56 15.65 8.36
N VAL A 107 11.14 16.08 7.17
CA VAL A 107 12.04 16.72 6.19
C VAL A 107 12.68 17.99 6.78
N ASN A 108 11.90 18.81 7.47
CA ASN A 108 12.39 20.05 8.07
C ASN A 108 13.36 19.82 9.24
N LYS A 109 13.35 18.62 9.85
CA LYS A 109 14.24 18.26 10.95
C LYS A 109 15.65 17.95 10.47
N ASP A 110 15.84 17.69 9.18
CA ASP A 110 17.13 17.45 8.53
C ASP A 110 17.97 16.40 9.30
N GLU A 111 17.32 15.26 9.59
CA GLU A 111 17.97 14.16 10.29
C GLU A 111 19.14 13.61 9.46
N ALA A 112 20.23 13.22 10.14
CA ALA A 112 21.38 12.61 9.47
C ALA A 112 21.02 11.17 9.04
N LEU A 113 20.54 11.04 7.80
CA LEU A 113 20.12 9.78 7.20
C LEU A 113 21.17 9.24 6.22
N ASP A 114 21.07 7.95 5.90
CA ASP A 114 21.83 7.39 4.79
C ASP A 114 21.36 8.00 3.45
N PRO A 115 22.19 7.96 2.39
CA PRO A 115 21.86 8.60 1.12
C PRO A 115 20.48 8.20 0.58
N GLN A 116 20.13 6.91 0.64
CA GLN A 116 18.86 6.41 0.10
C GLN A 116 17.64 6.89 0.90
N SER A 117 17.81 7.15 2.20
CA SER A 117 16.76 7.68 3.08
C SER A 117 16.66 9.22 3.07
N SER A 118 17.68 9.92 2.56
CA SER A 118 17.72 11.39 2.45
C SER A 118 17.20 11.96 1.11
N PHE A 119 16.97 11.10 0.11
CA PHE A 119 16.54 11.47 -1.25
C PHE A 119 15.03 11.64 -1.39
#